data_AF-A0A959KY79-F1
#
_entry.id   AF-A0A959KY79-F1
#
_cell.length_a   1.000
_cell.length_b   1.000
_cell.length_c   1.000
_cell.angle_alpha   90.00
_cell.angle_beta   90.00
_cell.angle_gamma   90.00
#
_symmetry.space_group_name_H-M   'P 1'
#
loop_
_entity.id
_entity.type
_entity.pdbx_description
1 polymer ?
#
loop_
_entity_poly.entity_id
_entity_poly.type
_entity_poly.pdbx_seq_one_letter_code
_entity_poly.pdbx_strand_id
1 'polypeptide(L)' 'ESLSICSNQTIDVFGTPTNVAGTYQQTFQAQNGCDSTHTIELTVLDTLATSENLTICANETADIFG' A
#
# COMPACT_ATOMS: atom_id res chain seq x y z
N GLU A 1 -3.18 -9.65 -11.28
CA GLU A 1 -2.76 -9.63 -9.86
C GLU A 1 -3.31 -8.39 -9.22
N SER A 2 -3.61 -8.44 -7.92
CA SER A 2 -4.04 -7.26 -7.15
C SER A 2 -3.10 -7.04 -5.99
N LEU A 3 -2.63 -5.80 -5.83
CA LEU A 3 -1.74 -5.36 -4.76
C LEU A 3 -2.39 -4.20 -4.03
N SER A 4 -2.12 -4.09 -2.73
CA SER A 4 -2.68 -3.04 -1.88
C SER A 4 -1.57 -2.46 -1.01
N ILE A 5 -1.46 -1.14 -1.00
CA ILE A 5 -0.52 -0.42 -0.14
C ILE A 5 -1.26 0.67 0.63
N CYS A 6 -0.75 1.07 1.79
CA CYS A 6 -1.28 2.22 2.52
C CYS A 6 -0.76 3.55 1.95
N SER A 7 -1.48 4.63 2.22
CA SER A 7 -1.04 5.99 1.91
C SER A 7 0.33 6.23 2.56
N ASN A 8 1.26 6.77 1.78
CA ASN A 8 2.70 6.93 2.09
C ASN A 8 3.58 5.67 1.98
N GLN A 9 3.06 4.53 1.52
CA GLN A 9 3.89 3.39 1.14
C GLN A 9 4.27 3.44 -0.35
N THR A 10 5.30 2.70 -0.74
CA THR A 10 5.75 2.56 -2.12
C THR A 10 5.97 1.09 -2.41
N ILE A 11 5.64 0.65 -3.61
CA ILE A 11 5.81 -0.73 -4.07
C ILE A 11 6.42 -0.74 -5.46
N ASP A 12 7.29 -1.72 -5.72
CA ASP A 12 7.85 -1.94 -7.05
C ASP A 12 6.86 -2.71 -7.92
N VAL A 13 6.40 -2.08 -9.00
CA VAL A 13 5.58 -2.71 -10.03
C VAL A 13 6.43 -2.83 -11.29
N PHE A 14 6.77 -4.07 -11.65
CA PHE A 14 7.66 -4.40 -12.78
C PHE A 14 9.02 -3.68 -12.75
N GLY A 15 9.58 -3.45 -11.56
CA GLY A 15 10.85 -2.75 -11.37
C GLY A 15 10.74 -1.22 -11.40
N THR A 16 9.53 -0.68 -11.42
CA THR A 16 9.27 0.75 -11.26
C THR A 16 8.61 0.99 -9.89
N PRO A 17 9.25 1.75 -8.98
CA PRO A 17 8.64 2.10 -7.70
C PRO A 17 7.48 3.06 -7.93
N THR A 18 6.30 2.71 -7.43
CA THR A 18 5.09 3.52 -7.54
C THR A 18 4.31 3.51 -6.23
N ASN A 19 3.62 4.62 -5.99
CA ASN A 19 2.67 4.81 -4.89
C ASN A 19 1.31 5.28 -5.40
N VAL A 20 1.04 5.14 -6.70
CA VAL A 20 -0.17 5.62 -7.35
C VAL A 20 -1.08 4.46 -7.69
N ALA A 21 -2.31 4.51 -7.21
CA ALA A 21 -3.33 3.53 -7.54
C ALA A 21 -3.62 3.50 -9.05
N GLY A 22 -3.78 2.31 -9.61
CA GLY A 22 -4.02 2.14 -11.04
C GLY A 22 -3.71 0.73 -11.54
N THR A 23 -3.94 0.53 -12.83
CA THR A 23 -3.63 -0.75 -13.49
C THR A 23 -2.34 -0.63 -14.29
N TYR A 24 -1.38 -1.49 -13.97
CA TYR A 24 -0.08 -1.57 -14.63
C TYR A 24 -0.05 -2.84 -15.46
N GLN A 25 0.37 -2.73 -16.72
CA GLN A 25 0.50 -3.86 -17.62
C GLN A 25 1.89 -3.89 -18.23
N GLN A 26 2.50 -5.06 -18.24
CA GLN A 26 3.78 -5.29 -18.90
C GLN A 26 3.75 -6.61 -19.68
N THR A 27 4.20 -6.54 -20.92
CA THR A 27 4.38 -7.71 -21.77
C THR A 27 5.83 -8.18 -21.67
N PHE A 28 6.01 -9.45 -21.31
CA PHE A 28 7.29 -10.12 -21.27
C PHE A 28 7.43 -10.95 -22.53
N GLN A 29 8.40 -10.56 -23.37
CA GLN A 29 8.68 -11.23 -24.63
C GLN A 29 9.55 -12.47 -24.37
N ALA A 30 9.03 -13.65 -24.70
CA ALA A 30 9.82 -14.87 -24.65
C ALA A 30 10.61 -15.05 -25.95
N GLN A 31 11.80 -15.63 -25.89
CA GLN A 31 12.71 -15.79 -27.03
C GLN A 31 12.13 -16.65 -28.18
N ASN A 32 11.07 -17.38 -27.89
CA ASN A 32 10.30 -18.26 -28.74
C ASN A 32 8.98 -17.65 -29.25
N GLY A 33 8.70 -16.37 -28.98
CA GLY A 33 7.52 -15.64 -29.49
C GLY A 33 6.21 -15.90 -28.75
N CYS A 34 6.25 -16.63 -27.62
CA CYS A 34 5.13 -16.73 -26.70
C CYS A 34 5.22 -15.59 -25.69
N ASP A 35 4.56 -14.47 -25.97
CA ASP A 35 4.59 -13.30 -25.11
C ASP A 35 3.59 -13.46 -23.95
N SER A 36 4.02 -13.25 -22.71
CA SER A 36 3.13 -13.24 -21.54
C SER A 36 2.84 -11.80 -21.12
N THR A 37 1.57 -11.42 -21.08
CA THR A 37 1.15 -10.10 -20.59
C THR A 37 0.71 -10.22 -19.13
N HIS A 38 1.43 -9.56 -18.24
CA HIS A 38 1.11 -9.48 -16.82
C HIS A 38 0.39 -8.17 -16.53
N THR A 39 -0.69 -8.25 -15.75
CA THR A 39 -1.47 -7.10 -15.34
C THR A 39 -1.58 -7.08 -13.82
N ILE A 40 -1.17 -5.96 -13.22
CA ILE A 40 -1.20 -5.68 -11.78
C ILE A 40 -2.16 -4.51 -11.54
N GLU A 41 -3.17 -4.73 -10.71
CA GLU A 41 -4.04 -3.69 -10.19
C GLU A 41 -3.51 -3.26 -8.81
N LEU A 42 -3.07 -2.02 -8.70
CA LEU A 42 -2.58 -1.44 -7.44
C LEU A 42 -3.66 -0.55 -6.84
N THR A 43 -4.02 -0.84 -5.59
CA THR A 43 -4.93 -0.02 -4.78
C THR A 43 -4.14 0.67 -3.68
N VAL A 44 -4.36 1.98 -3.50
CA VAL A 44 -3.80 2.75 -2.39
C VAL A 44 -4.91 2.97 -1.37
N LEU A 45 -4.74 2.42 -0.18
CA LEU A 45 -5.66 2.54 0.94
C LEU A 45 -5.26 3.73 1.80
N ASP A 46 -6.24 4.52 2.24
CA ASP A 46 -5.96 5.61 3.18
C ASP A 46 -5.40 5.07 4.49
N THR A 47 -4.50 5.84 5.11
CA THR A 47 -4.02 5.53 6.46
C THR A 47 -5.16 5.73 7.44
N LEU A 48 -5.48 4.68 8.21
CA LEU A 48 -6.38 4.79 9.35
C LEU A 48 -5.73 5.71 10.40
N ALA A 49 -6.32 6.89 10.59
CA ALA A 49 -5.99 7.75 11.69
C ALA A 49 -6.80 7.31 12.92
N THR A 50 -6.11 6.87 13.98
CA THR A 50 -6.74 6.63 15.29
C THR A 50 -6.48 7.83 16.19
N SER A 51 -7.50 8.22 16.95
CA SER A 51 -7.39 9.26 17.97
C SER A 51 -7.87 8.67 19.28
N GLU A 52 -7.04 8.78 20.31
CA GLU A 52 -7.41 8.43 21.66
C GLU A 52 -7.57 9.72 22.47
N ASN A 53 -8.72 9.85 23.13
CA ASN A 53 -9.00 10.97 24.02
C ASN A 53 -9.24 10.41 25.41
N LEU A 54 -8.31 10.69 26.34
CA LEU A 54 -8.46 10.32 27.74
C LEU A 54 -8.63 11.56 28.60
N THR A 55 -9.54 11.47 29.57
CA THR A 55 -9.66 12.43 30.66
C THR A 55 -9.20 11.73 31.93
N ILE A 56 -8.14 12.24 32.55
CA ILE A 56 -7.57 11.71 33.79
C ILE A 56 -7.75 12.69 34.94
N CYS A 57 -7.84 12.16 36.16
CA CYS A 57 -7.90 12.96 37.38
C CYS A 57 -6.50 13.40 37.83
N ALA A 58 -6.45 14.36 38.75
CA ALA A 58 -5.20 14.77 39.37
C ALA A 58 -4.53 13.56 40.06
N ASN A 59 -3.26 13.34 39.71
CA ASN A 59 -2.42 12.22 40.16
C ASN A 59 -2.75 10.83 39.56
N GLU A 60 -3.52 10.77 38.48
CA GLU A 60 -3.65 9.55 37.67
C GLU A 60 -2.61 9.51 36.55
N THR A 61 -2.23 8.31 36.14
CA THR A 61 -1.39 8.06 34.95
C THR A 61 -2.21 7.27 33.94
N ALA A 62 -2.18 7.74 32.69
CA ALA A 62 -2.77 7.04 31.56
C ALA A 62 -1.68 6.65 30.57
N ASP A 63 -1.86 5.49 29.96
CA ASP A 63 -1.12 5.07 28.80
C ASP A 63 -1.91 5.47 27.55
N ILE A 64 -1.26 6.16 26.62
CA ILE A 64 -1.89 6.62 25.38
C ILE A 64 -1.32 5.76 24.26
N PHE A 65 -2.19 5.00 23.61
CA PHE A 65 -1.89 3.95 22.64
C PHE A 65 -1.12 2.73 23.17
N GLY A 66 -0.75 2.71 24.46
CA GLY A 66 -0.09 1.57 25.11
C GLY A 66 1.39 1.42 24.77
#